data_AF-A0A024P433-F1
#
_entry.id   AF-A0A024P433-F1
#
_cell.length_a   1.000
_cell.length_b   1.000
_cell.length_c   1.000
_cell.angle_alpha   90.00
_cell.angle_beta   90.00
_cell.angle_gamma   90.00
#
_symmetry.space_group_name_H-M   'P 1'
#
loop_
_entity.id
_entity.type
_entity.pdbx_description
1 polymer ?
#
loop_
_entity_poly.entity_id
_entity_poly.type
_entity_poly.pdbx_seq_one_letter_code
_entity_poly.pdbx_strand_id
1 'polypeptide(L)'
;MVQLATRGYTLFISLYVLMHFIGSLTGGEELSTTLSLLGLAAFITGYFFLPLKQAWISILLVVIALIVHISAGTSLIQASMSGFTVMSGLISLLLIVPMISWVLEEKPYIESVINFAQKLLNTSRKFYFGMMVITQIISYFLLFGSIPMVYGMINDFLSNQKGEVWENYKGTALLRGFSLTTLWVVSIPSFIFAVEALGASLGLSILQGFFISFVGILLSVLFSYFQERHYGVDLTAGIQEQLAKIAEQKNRRRKGTGTHSNSACFL
;
A
#
# COMPACT_ATOMS: atom_id res chain seq x y z
N MET A 1 6.65 -22.75 22.24
CA MET A 1 5.77 -21.75 22.89
C MET A 1 5.38 -20.62 21.94
N VAL A 2 6.33 -19.94 21.27
CA VAL A 2 6.04 -18.83 20.33
C VAL A 2 5.03 -19.22 19.22
N GLN A 3 5.21 -20.38 18.57
CA GLN A 3 4.31 -20.83 17.49
C GLN A 3 2.85 -21.08 17.94
N LEU A 4 2.65 -21.56 19.18
CA LEU A 4 1.29 -21.82 19.70
C LEU A 4 0.55 -20.50 19.97
N ALA A 5 1.27 -19.50 20.45
CA ALA A 5 0.71 -18.18 20.73
C ALA A 5 0.49 -17.32 19.49
N THR A 6 1.35 -17.40 18.48
CA THR A 6 1.10 -16.78 17.17
C THR A 6 -0.18 -17.34 16.54
N ARG A 7 -0.40 -18.66 16.65
CA ARG A 7 -1.65 -19.30 16.23
C ARG A 7 -2.84 -18.84 17.05
N GLY A 8 -2.68 -18.69 18.37
CA GLY A 8 -3.71 -18.15 19.27
C GLY A 8 -4.12 -16.72 18.90
N TYR A 9 -3.15 -15.81 18.76
CA TYR A 9 -3.40 -14.42 18.33
C TYR A 9 -4.11 -14.36 16.98
N THR A 10 -3.62 -15.13 16.00
CA THR A 10 -4.22 -15.20 14.65
C THR A 10 -5.66 -15.72 14.70
N LEU A 11 -5.94 -16.72 15.55
CA LEU A 11 -7.28 -17.26 15.74
C LEU A 11 -8.21 -16.22 16.38
N PHE A 12 -7.81 -15.59 17.48
CA PHE A 12 -8.64 -14.61 18.17
C PHE A 12 -8.93 -13.39 17.31
N ILE A 13 -7.93 -12.87 16.58
CA ILE A 13 -8.14 -11.72 15.71
C ILE A 13 -9.00 -12.07 14.48
N SER A 14 -8.84 -13.26 13.90
CA SER A 14 -9.69 -13.71 12.79
C SER A 14 -11.14 -13.91 13.23
N LEU A 15 -11.35 -14.49 14.42
CA LEU A 15 -12.68 -14.68 14.98
C LEU A 15 -13.34 -13.34 15.34
N TYR A 16 -12.57 -12.38 15.84
CA TYR A 16 -13.02 -11.01 16.09
C TYR A 16 -13.57 -10.36 14.81
N VAL A 17 -12.82 -10.44 13.70
CA VAL A 17 -13.25 -9.88 12.41
C VAL A 17 -14.49 -10.58 11.88
N LEU A 18 -14.52 -11.92 11.92
CA LEU A 18 -15.69 -12.68 11.49
C LEU A 18 -16.94 -12.31 12.30
N MET A 19 -16.84 -12.22 13.63
CA MET A 19 -17.95 -11.77 14.46
C MET A 19 -18.36 -10.33 14.17
N HIS A 20 -17.41 -9.43 13.89
CA HIS A 20 -17.73 -8.06 13.53
C HIS A 20 -18.57 -7.99 12.25
N PHE A 21 -18.20 -8.75 11.21
CA PHE A 21 -18.97 -8.81 9.97
C PHE A 21 -20.35 -9.47 10.16
N ILE A 22 -20.42 -10.55 10.92
CA ILE A 22 -21.69 -11.21 11.23
C ILE A 22 -22.61 -10.24 12.00
N GLY A 23 -22.09 -9.55 13.02
CA GLY A 23 -22.84 -8.56 13.79
C GLY A 23 -23.31 -7.38 12.94
N SER A 24 -22.44 -6.87 12.05
CA SER A 24 -22.76 -5.81 11.09
C SER A 24 -23.89 -6.21 10.12
N LEU A 25 -23.91 -7.46 9.65
CA LEU A 25 -24.93 -7.97 8.73
C LEU A 25 -26.27 -8.33 9.40
N THR A 26 -26.24 -8.69 10.68
CA THR A 26 -27.41 -9.16 11.43
C THR A 26 -28.04 -8.11 12.35
N GLY A 27 -27.35 -6.99 12.58
CA GLY A 27 -27.85 -5.88 13.39
C GLY A 27 -28.00 -6.18 14.89
N GLY A 28 -27.42 -7.28 15.39
CA GLY A 28 -27.56 -7.72 16.77
C GLY A 28 -26.64 -6.95 17.74
N GLU A 29 -27.22 -6.16 18.65
CA GLU A 29 -26.49 -5.42 19.69
C GLU A 29 -25.78 -6.33 20.71
N GLU A 30 -26.24 -7.58 20.87
CA GLU A 30 -25.67 -8.53 21.84
C GLU A 30 -24.26 -9.06 21.48
N LEU A 31 -23.76 -8.84 20.26
CA LEU A 31 -22.41 -9.27 19.88
C LEU A 31 -21.28 -8.38 20.42
N SER A 32 -21.59 -7.21 20.98
CA SER A 32 -20.60 -6.23 21.45
C SER A 32 -19.72 -6.77 22.59
N THR A 33 -20.32 -7.47 23.57
CA THR A 33 -19.60 -8.03 24.72
C THR A 33 -18.62 -9.13 24.29
N THR A 34 -19.04 -10.00 23.36
CA THR A 34 -18.18 -11.08 22.85
C THR A 34 -17.04 -10.53 21.98
N LEU A 35 -17.30 -9.50 21.16
CA LEU A 35 -16.24 -8.80 20.43
C LEU A 35 -15.17 -8.26 21.37
N SER A 36 -15.60 -7.60 22.45
CA SER A 36 -14.68 -7.02 23.42
C SER A 36 -13.81 -8.07 24.12
N LEU A 37 -14.40 -9.20 24.50
CA LEU A 37 -13.68 -10.35 25.07
C LEU A 37 -12.62 -10.91 24.10
N LEU A 38 -12.97 -11.05 22.81
CA LEU A 38 -12.02 -11.51 21.78
C LEU A 38 -10.91 -10.49 21.53
N GLY A 39 -11.22 -9.20 21.50
CA GLY A 39 -10.23 -8.13 21.35
C GLY A 39 -9.26 -8.08 22.53
N LEU A 40 -9.77 -8.22 23.75
CA LEU A 40 -8.96 -8.28 24.97
C LEU A 40 -8.09 -9.56 25.01
N ALA A 41 -8.63 -10.72 24.62
CA ALA A 41 -7.86 -11.95 24.48
C ALA A 41 -6.75 -11.83 23.42
N ALA A 42 -7.04 -11.21 22.27
CA ALA A 42 -6.05 -10.91 21.24
C ALA A 42 -4.96 -9.94 21.75
N PHE A 43 -5.34 -8.92 22.52
CA PHE A 43 -4.40 -7.98 23.12
C PHE A 43 -3.46 -8.64 24.12
N ILE A 44 -4.00 -9.44 25.05
CA ILE A 44 -3.20 -10.18 26.05
C ILE A 44 -2.25 -11.15 25.35
N THR A 45 -2.74 -11.94 24.41
CA THR A 45 -1.90 -12.89 23.65
C THR A 45 -0.85 -12.19 22.78
N GLY A 46 -1.14 -11.00 22.26
CA GLY A 46 -0.14 -10.17 21.57
C GLY A 46 0.92 -9.61 22.52
N TYR A 47 0.51 -9.08 23.67
CA TYR A 47 1.40 -8.45 24.65
C TYR A 47 2.47 -9.41 25.20
N PHE A 48 2.08 -10.65 25.52
CA PHE A 48 3.01 -11.64 26.06
C PHE A 48 4.12 -12.08 25.07
N PHE A 49 3.97 -11.79 23.77
CA PHE A 49 4.86 -12.32 22.74
C PHE A 49 5.57 -11.26 21.89
N LEU A 50 5.13 -9.99 21.92
CA LEU A 50 5.92 -8.92 21.33
C LEU A 50 7.12 -8.60 22.23
N PRO A 51 8.34 -8.46 21.68
CA PRO A 51 9.47 -7.96 22.46
C PRO A 51 9.12 -6.58 23.04
N LEU A 52 9.44 -6.34 24.31
CA LEU A 52 9.05 -5.13 25.06
C LEU A 52 9.32 -3.81 24.31
N LYS A 53 10.35 -3.79 23.46
CA LYS A 53 10.69 -2.65 22.60
C LYS A 53 9.63 -2.33 21.54
N GLN A 54 8.94 -3.34 21.00
CA GLN A 54 7.85 -3.16 20.02
C GLN A 54 6.51 -2.89 20.70
N ALA A 55 6.27 -3.45 21.89
CA ALA A 55 5.03 -3.27 22.64
C ALA A 55 4.93 -1.89 23.34
N TRP A 56 6.03 -1.14 23.43
CA TRP A 56 6.10 0.12 24.19
C TRP A 56 5.03 1.14 23.80
N ILE A 57 4.75 1.30 22.49
CA ILE A 57 3.72 2.23 22.01
C ILE A 57 2.34 1.80 22.49
N SER A 58 1.98 0.52 22.34
CA SER A 58 0.69 -0.01 22.77
C SER A 58 0.51 0.08 24.29
N ILE A 59 1.56 -0.18 25.07
CA ILE A 59 1.55 -0.04 26.53
C ILE A 59 1.34 1.42 26.92
N LEU A 60 2.07 2.33 26.29
CA LEU A 60 1.96 3.77 26.55
C LEU A 60 0.53 4.26 26.29
N LEU A 61 -0.10 3.84 25.20
CA LEU A 61 -1.50 4.15 24.90
C LEU A 61 -2.46 3.59 25.96
N VAL A 62 -2.25 2.36 26.44
CA VAL A 62 -3.06 1.78 27.52
C VAL A 62 -2.89 2.55 28.82
N VAL A 63 -1.65 2.95 29.18
CA VAL A 63 -1.38 3.75 30.38
C VAL A 63 -2.07 5.12 30.28
N ILE A 64 -1.99 5.79 29.14
CA ILE A 64 -2.69 7.05 28.89
C ILE A 64 -4.21 6.86 29.02
N ALA A 65 -4.77 5.81 28.42
CA ALA A 65 -6.20 5.50 28.52
C ALA A 65 -6.63 5.26 29.98
N LEU A 66 -5.84 4.53 30.76
CA LEU A 66 -6.09 4.32 32.19
C LEU A 66 -6.05 5.63 32.99
N ILE A 67 -5.06 6.49 32.74
CA ILE A 67 -4.95 7.81 33.40
C ILE A 67 -6.21 8.63 33.10
N VAL A 68 -6.61 8.73 31.83
CA VAL A 68 -7.81 9.47 31.41
C VAL A 68 -9.06 8.93 32.10
N HIS A 69 -9.24 7.60 32.14
CA HIS A 69 -10.42 7.00 32.75
C HIS A 69 -10.46 7.14 34.28
N ILE A 70 -9.31 7.07 34.95
CA ILE A 70 -9.20 7.32 36.39
C ILE A 70 -9.52 8.79 36.69
N SER A 71 -8.97 9.73 35.91
CA SER A 71 -9.26 11.16 36.06
C SER A 71 -10.72 11.53 35.74
N ALA A 72 -11.35 10.80 34.82
CA ALA A 72 -12.76 11.00 34.45
C ALA A 72 -13.76 10.32 35.41
N GLY A 73 -13.30 9.53 36.39
CA GLY A 73 -14.16 8.85 37.36
C GLY A 73 -15.03 7.72 36.76
N THR A 74 -14.71 7.25 35.56
CA THR A 74 -15.48 6.22 34.85
C THR A 74 -15.12 4.80 35.31
N SER A 75 -16.07 3.87 35.19
CA SER A 75 -15.85 2.45 35.44
C SER A 75 -14.76 1.86 34.52
N LEU A 76 -13.69 1.33 35.10
CA LEU A 76 -12.57 0.67 34.39
C LEU A 76 -13.03 -0.53 33.53
N ILE A 77 -14.03 -1.26 34.02
CA ILE A 77 -14.58 -2.43 33.32
C ILE A 77 -15.31 -1.97 32.06
N GLN A 78 -16.18 -0.97 32.21
CA GLN A 78 -16.93 -0.43 31.08
C GLN A 78 -16.00 0.24 30.05
N ALA A 79 -15.00 0.99 30.51
CA ALA A 79 -13.96 1.59 29.70
C ALA A 79 -13.18 0.55 28.87
N SER A 80 -12.80 -0.57 29.51
CA SER A 80 -12.14 -1.67 28.81
C SER A 80 -13.09 -2.31 27.78
N MET A 81 -14.35 -2.54 28.15
CA MET A 81 -15.30 -3.18 27.24
C MET A 81 -15.60 -2.33 26.01
N SER A 82 -15.80 -1.03 26.19
CA SER A 82 -16.01 -0.07 25.09
C SER A 82 -14.73 0.14 24.29
N GLY A 83 -13.56 0.22 24.92
CA GLY A 83 -12.29 0.50 24.24
C GLY A 83 -11.95 -0.50 23.14
N PHE A 84 -12.25 -1.78 23.35
CA PHE A 84 -12.02 -2.84 22.34
C PHE A 84 -13.12 -2.96 21.27
N THR A 85 -14.20 -2.17 21.35
CA THR A 85 -15.33 -2.23 20.41
C THR A 85 -15.48 -0.95 19.57
N VAL A 86 -15.07 0.21 20.09
CA VAL A 86 -15.25 1.54 19.48
C VAL A 86 -14.67 1.66 18.07
N MET A 87 -13.56 0.98 17.76
CA MET A 87 -12.89 1.02 16.45
C MET A 87 -12.87 -0.38 15.78
N SER A 88 -13.86 -1.23 16.11
CA SER A 88 -13.94 -2.60 15.59
C SER A 88 -14.05 -2.66 14.06
N GLY A 89 -14.65 -1.61 13.47
CA GLY A 89 -14.70 -1.39 12.02
C GLY A 89 -13.31 -1.22 11.40
N LEU A 90 -12.45 -0.39 12.00
CA LEU A 90 -11.06 -0.21 11.53
C LEU A 90 -10.28 -1.50 11.58
N ILE A 91 -10.37 -2.22 12.71
CA ILE A 91 -9.60 -3.46 12.91
C ILE A 91 -10.00 -4.47 11.83
N SER A 92 -11.29 -4.56 11.53
CA SER A 92 -11.83 -5.44 10.50
C SER A 92 -11.42 -5.04 9.09
N LEU A 93 -11.48 -3.75 8.77
CA LEU A 93 -11.05 -3.23 7.47
C LEU A 93 -9.54 -3.39 7.26
N LEU A 94 -8.75 -3.11 8.30
CA LEU A 94 -7.30 -3.25 8.29
C LEU A 94 -6.86 -4.69 8.00
N LEU A 95 -7.63 -5.68 8.42
CA LEU A 95 -7.33 -7.10 8.19
C LEU A 95 -7.82 -7.63 6.85
N ILE A 96 -8.88 -7.03 6.29
CA ILE A 96 -9.33 -7.35 4.92
C ILE A 96 -8.33 -6.85 3.87
N VAL A 97 -7.72 -5.69 4.11
CA VAL A 97 -6.80 -5.07 3.17
C VAL A 97 -5.68 -6.03 2.72
N PRO A 98 -4.87 -6.65 3.61
CA PRO A 98 -3.83 -7.59 3.22
C PRO A 98 -4.37 -8.81 2.47
N MET A 99 -5.59 -9.25 2.76
CA MET A 99 -6.23 -10.36 2.05
C MET A 99 -6.54 -10.00 0.60
N ILE A 100 -7.02 -8.77 0.35
CA ILE A 100 -7.24 -8.26 -1.02
C ILE A 100 -5.89 -8.15 -1.75
N SER A 101 -4.85 -7.66 -1.07
CA SER A 101 -3.50 -7.57 -1.64
C SER A 101 -2.95 -8.93 -2.07
N TRP A 102 -3.20 -9.99 -1.29
CA TRP A 102 -2.76 -11.35 -1.60
C TRP A 102 -3.40 -11.90 -2.88
N VAL A 103 -4.71 -11.65 -3.09
CA VAL A 103 -5.43 -12.08 -4.30
C VAL A 103 -4.89 -11.38 -5.56
N LEU A 104 -4.37 -10.16 -5.42
CA LEU A 104 -3.94 -9.33 -6.55
C LEU A 104 -2.42 -9.40 -6.82
N GLU A 105 -1.68 -10.16 -6.02
CA GLU A 105 -0.25 -10.44 -6.20
C GLU A 105 0.02 -11.51 -7.28
N GLU A 106 -1.02 -11.95 -8.00
CA GLU A 106 -0.85 -12.81 -9.16
C GLU A 106 -0.02 -12.11 -10.26
N LYS A 107 1.17 -12.66 -10.53
CA LYS A 107 2.14 -12.26 -11.56
C LYS A 107 1.56 -11.74 -12.90
N PRO A 108 0.50 -12.34 -13.49
CA PRO A 108 -0.07 -11.83 -14.75
C PRO A 108 -0.68 -10.41 -14.66
N TYR A 109 -1.13 -9.97 -13.49
CA TYR A 109 -1.73 -8.63 -13.32
C TYR A 109 -0.68 -7.53 -13.42
N ILE A 110 0.45 -7.74 -12.74
CA ILE A 110 1.59 -6.81 -12.73
C ILE A 110 2.19 -6.66 -14.14
N GLU A 111 2.37 -7.76 -14.88
CA GLU A 111 2.88 -7.73 -16.26
C GLU A 111 1.96 -6.96 -17.23
N SER A 112 0.65 -6.99 -17.01
CA SER A 112 -0.33 -6.27 -17.82
C SER A 112 -0.26 -4.75 -17.60
N VAL A 113 -0.08 -4.31 -16.34
CA VAL A 113 0.14 -2.89 -16.00
C VAL A 113 1.44 -2.36 -16.62
N ILE A 114 2.50 -3.17 -16.61
CA ILE A 114 3.80 -2.84 -17.23
C ILE A 114 3.66 -2.64 -18.75
N ASN A 115 2.93 -3.53 -19.43
CA ASN A 115 2.69 -3.42 -20.87
C ASN A 115 1.85 -2.19 -21.25
N PHE A 116 0.92 -1.78 -20.37
CA PHE A 116 0.16 -0.53 -20.55
C PHE A 116 1.04 0.71 -20.37
N ALA A 117 1.94 0.68 -19.37
CA ALA A 117 2.88 1.76 -19.11
C ALA A 117 3.77 2.07 -20.33
N GLN A 118 4.27 1.07 -21.05
CA GLN A 118 5.18 1.27 -22.20
C GLN A 118 4.65 2.22 -23.30
N LYS A 119 3.32 2.34 -23.47
CA LYS A 119 2.73 3.23 -24.49
C LYS A 119 2.60 4.70 -24.05
N LEU A 120 2.69 4.98 -22.74
CA LEU A 120 2.43 6.31 -22.17
C LEU A 120 3.70 7.18 -21.99
N LEU A 121 4.90 6.64 -22.21
CA LEU A 121 6.15 7.14 -21.60
C LEU A 121 7.12 7.86 -22.56
N ASN A 122 6.64 8.59 -23.56
CA ASN A 122 7.53 9.16 -24.61
C ASN A 122 8.36 10.40 -24.21
N THR A 123 8.27 10.89 -22.97
CA THR A 123 8.96 12.12 -22.51
C THR A 123 9.32 11.98 -21.03
N SER A 124 10.36 12.67 -20.55
CA SER A 124 10.72 12.72 -19.10
C SER A 124 9.48 12.95 -18.24
N ARG A 125 8.74 14.03 -18.50
CA ARG A 125 7.50 14.38 -17.78
C ARG A 125 6.45 13.26 -17.75
N LYS A 126 6.22 12.60 -18.89
CA LYS A 126 5.25 11.50 -18.98
C LYS A 126 5.77 10.26 -18.25
N PHE A 127 7.08 10.04 -18.28
CA PHE A 127 7.73 8.99 -17.51
C PHE A 127 7.65 9.25 -16.01
N TYR A 128 7.93 10.47 -15.55
CA TYR A 128 7.79 10.90 -14.16
C TYR A 128 6.35 10.72 -13.65
N PHE A 129 5.38 11.20 -14.43
CA PHE A 129 3.96 11.01 -14.16
C PHE A 129 3.60 9.52 -14.10
N GLY A 130 4.04 8.74 -15.09
CA GLY A 130 3.80 7.30 -15.16
C GLY A 130 4.36 6.55 -13.96
N MET A 131 5.59 6.85 -13.54
CA MET A 131 6.20 6.29 -12.34
C MET A 131 5.36 6.58 -11.09
N MET A 132 4.91 7.83 -10.91
CA MET A 132 4.06 8.19 -9.77
C MET A 132 2.72 7.46 -9.80
N VAL A 133 2.04 7.40 -10.95
CA VAL A 133 0.74 6.72 -11.09
C VAL A 133 0.88 5.22 -10.85
N ILE A 134 1.88 4.56 -11.43
CA ILE A 134 2.16 3.14 -11.19
C ILE A 134 2.46 2.93 -9.71
N THR A 135 3.26 3.80 -9.10
CA THR A 135 3.51 3.74 -7.66
C THR A 135 2.20 3.77 -6.89
N GLN A 136 1.28 4.70 -7.17
CA GLN A 136 0.00 4.74 -6.45
C GLN A 136 -0.84 3.48 -6.58
N ILE A 137 -0.93 2.93 -7.79
CA ILE A 137 -1.70 1.71 -8.06
C ILE A 137 -1.10 0.53 -7.29
N ILE A 138 0.23 0.37 -7.34
CA ILE A 138 0.92 -0.74 -6.66
C ILE A 138 0.91 -0.55 -5.13
N SER A 139 1.09 0.68 -4.66
CA SER A 139 1.06 1.05 -3.24
C SER A 139 -0.29 0.81 -2.58
N TYR A 140 -1.39 0.87 -3.34
CA TYR A 140 -2.72 0.51 -2.84
C TYR A 140 -2.70 -0.90 -2.22
N PHE A 141 -2.02 -1.85 -2.88
CA PHE A 141 -1.97 -3.25 -2.48
C PHE A 141 -0.78 -3.56 -1.58
N LEU A 142 0.42 -3.16 -1.99
CA LEU A 142 1.65 -3.62 -1.35
C LEU A 142 2.13 -2.71 -0.21
N LEU A 143 1.47 -1.58 0.05
CA LEU A 143 1.92 -0.59 1.02
C LEU A 143 3.41 -0.28 0.77
N PHE A 144 4.28 -0.51 1.76
CA PHE A 144 5.72 -0.27 1.65
C PHE A 144 6.42 -1.18 0.63
N GLY A 145 5.88 -2.37 0.35
CA GLY A 145 6.43 -3.32 -0.63
C GLY A 145 6.41 -2.79 -2.06
N SER A 146 5.59 -1.77 -2.36
CA SER A 146 5.56 -1.14 -3.68
C SER A 146 6.85 -0.39 -4.00
N ILE A 147 7.56 0.14 -3.00
CA ILE A 147 8.76 0.95 -3.19
C ILE A 147 9.88 0.12 -3.84
N PRO A 148 10.37 -0.99 -3.23
CA PRO A 148 11.43 -1.80 -3.84
C PRO A 148 10.98 -2.44 -5.16
N MET A 149 9.71 -2.81 -5.29
CA MET A 149 9.16 -3.40 -6.51
C MET A 149 9.18 -2.42 -7.70
N VAL A 150 8.59 -1.23 -7.52
CA VAL A 150 8.52 -0.23 -8.58
C VAL A 150 9.91 0.33 -8.86
N TYR A 151 10.76 0.49 -7.85
CA TYR A 151 12.17 0.85 -8.04
C TYR A 151 12.91 -0.19 -8.90
N GLY A 152 12.77 -1.49 -8.58
CA GLY A 152 13.37 -2.57 -9.37
C GLY A 152 12.90 -2.54 -10.83
N MET A 153 11.59 -2.41 -11.05
CA MET A 153 11.00 -2.29 -12.39
C MET A 153 11.54 -1.07 -13.17
N ILE A 154 11.64 0.10 -12.54
CA ILE A 154 12.18 1.30 -13.18
C ILE A 154 13.68 1.14 -13.45
N ASN A 155 14.41 0.53 -12.52
CA ASN A 155 15.84 0.29 -12.66
C ASN A 155 16.14 -0.71 -13.78
N ASP A 156 15.31 -1.74 -13.95
CA ASP A 156 15.41 -2.67 -15.07
C ASP A 156 15.13 -1.97 -16.41
N PHE A 157 14.17 -1.04 -16.42
CA PHE A 157 13.85 -0.22 -17.59
C PHE A 157 14.95 0.80 -17.93
N LEU A 158 15.60 1.38 -16.93
CA LEU A 158 16.67 2.39 -17.05
C LEU A 158 18.05 1.81 -16.74
N SER A 159 18.27 0.52 -16.99
CA SER A 159 19.45 -0.22 -16.50
C SER A 159 20.80 0.35 -16.94
N ASN A 160 20.82 1.05 -18.07
CA ASN A 160 22.01 1.72 -18.63
C ASN A 160 22.18 3.18 -18.19
N GLN A 161 21.19 3.80 -17.55
CA GLN A 161 21.23 5.20 -17.14
C GLN A 161 21.56 5.28 -15.65
N LYS A 162 22.87 5.40 -15.35
CA LYS A 162 23.41 5.45 -13.98
C LYS A 162 24.00 6.83 -13.72
N GLY A 163 23.67 7.41 -12.56
CA GLY A 163 24.18 8.71 -12.13
C GLY A 163 23.31 9.32 -11.04
N GLU A 164 23.86 10.28 -10.29
CA GLU A 164 23.16 10.92 -9.17
C GLU A 164 21.83 11.56 -9.59
N VAL A 165 21.81 12.23 -10.76
CA VAL A 165 20.60 12.86 -11.30
C VAL A 165 19.52 11.84 -11.63
N TRP A 166 19.89 10.67 -12.17
CA TRP A 166 18.96 9.59 -12.49
C TRP A 166 18.42 8.91 -11.23
N GLU A 167 19.26 8.67 -10.23
CA GLU A 167 18.81 8.12 -8.94
C GLU A 167 17.90 9.09 -8.19
N ASN A 168 18.23 10.38 -8.18
CA ASN A 168 17.39 11.41 -7.58
C ASN A 168 16.05 11.53 -8.31
N TYR A 169 16.05 11.47 -9.64
CA TYR A 169 14.84 11.48 -10.45
C TYR A 169 13.93 10.27 -10.17
N LYS A 170 14.48 9.04 -10.19
CA LYS A 170 13.75 7.80 -9.86
C LYS A 170 13.24 7.82 -8.43
N GLY A 171 14.13 8.10 -7.47
CA GLY A 171 13.82 8.10 -6.04
C GLY A 171 12.80 9.16 -5.66
N THR A 172 12.93 10.37 -6.18
CA THR A 172 11.97 11.44 -5.90
C THR A 172 10.59 11.15 -6.49
N ALA A 173 10.50 10.62 -7.71
CA ALA A 173 9.23 10.22 -8.31
C ALA A 173 8.53 9.14 -7.47
N LEU A 174 9.28 8.11 -7.10
CA LEU A 174 8.80 6.97 -6.32
C LEU A 174 8.32 7.41 -4.93
N LEU A 175 9.17 8.13 -4.19
CA LEU A 175 8.86 8.56 -2.82
C LEU A 175 7.69 9.54 -2.78
N ARG A 176 7.61 10.49 -3.72
CA ARG A 176 6.45 11.40 -3.82
C ARG A 176 5.18 10.66 -4.19
N GLY A 177 5.25 9.75 -5.17
CA GLY A 177 4.12 8.90 -5.56
C GLY A 177 3.59 8.08 -4.38
N PHE A 178 4.48 7.40 -3.66
CA PHE A 178 4.15 6.64 -2.45
C PHE A 178 3.54 7.54 -1.36
N SER A 179 4.16 8.68 -1.08
CA SER A 179 3.69 9.60 -0.03
C SER A 179 2.29 10.14 -0.32
N LEU A 180 1.99 10.50 -1.57
CA LEU A 180 0.66 10.98 -1.97
C LEU A 180 -0.42 9.90 -1.89
N THR A 181 -0.01 8.63 -2.06
CA THR A 181 -0.91 7.48 -1.93
C THR A 181 -1.47 7.35 -0.52
N THR A 182 -0.73 7.84 0.49
CA THR A 182 -1.17 7.78 1.89
C THR A 182 -2.44 8.59 2.18
N LEU A 183 -2.82 9.49 1.27
CA LEU A 183 -3.99 10.37 1.43
C LEU A 183 -5.31 9.69 1.09
N TRP A 184 -5.31 8.53 0.43
CA TRP A 184 -6.55 7.93 -0.09
C TRP A 184 -6.63 6.42 0.03
N VAL A 185 -5.53 5.78 0.38
CA VAL A 185 -5.46 4.33 0.40
C VAL A 185 -5.97 3.76 1.70
N VAL A 186 -6.97 2.88 1.55
CA VAL A 186 -7.64 2.17 2.63
C VAL A 186 -6.70 1.26 3.40
N SER A 187 -5.61 0.84 2.76
CA SER A 187 -4.62 -0.03 3.38
C SER A 187 -3.80 0.63 4.48
N ILE A 188 -3.82 1.96 4.58
CA ILE A 188 -3.10 2.68 5.63
C ILE A 188 -4.01 2.88 6.85
N PRO A 189 -3.64 2.33 8.02
CA PRO A 189 -4.45 2.46 9.23
C PRO A 189 -4.77 3.91 9.59
N SER A 190 -3.81 4.81 9.42
CA SER A 190 -3.95 6.24 9.73
C SER A 190 -5.07 6.93 8.93
N PHE A 191 -5.27 6.54 7.66
CA PHE A 191 -6.32 7.12 6.82
C PHE A 191 -7.70 6.70 7.32
N ILE A 192 -7.91 5.40 7.54
CA ILE A 192 -9.22 4.90 7.98
C ILE A 192 -9.53 5.38 9.40
N PHE A 193 -8.55 5.44 10.29
CA PHE A 193 -8.74 6.03 11.61
C PHE A 193 -9.26 7.48 11.52
N ALA A 194 -8.68 8.31 10.65
CA ALA A 194 -9.16 9.69 10.47
C ALA A 194 -10.59 9.73 9.92
N VAL A 195 -10.93 8.86 8.97
CA VAL A 195 -12.28 8.78 8.39
C VAL A 195 -13.31 8.39 9.44
N GLU A 196 -13.04 7.37 10.26
CA GLU A 196 -13.98 6.91 11.28
C GLU A 196 -14.08 7.90 12.45
N ALA A 197 -12.96 8.46 12.91
CA ALA A 197 -12.96 9.46 13.99
C ALA A 197 -13.73 10.75 13.62
N LEU A 198 -13.74 11.11 12.34
CA LEU A 198 -14.49 12.27 11.82
C LEU A 198 -15.94 11.91 11.42
N GLY A 199 -16.33 10.63 11.51
CA GLY A 199 -17.64 10.15 11.04
C GLY A 199 -17.86 10.39 9.54
N ALA A 200 -16.79 10.45 8.75
CA ALA A 200 -16.87 10.75 7.33
C ALA A 200 -17.25 9.51 6.51
N SER A 201 -17.91 9.71 5.38
CA SER A 201 -18.19 8.61 4.44
C SER A 201 -16.89 8.11 3.81
N LEU A 202 -16.59 6.83 4.01
CA LEU A 202 -15.39 6.17 3.46
C LEU A 202 -15.22 6.42 1.96
N GLY A 203 -16.28 6.25 1.17
CA GLY A 203 -16.22 6.44 -0.28
C GLY A 203 -15.91 7.89 -0.67
N LEU A 204 -16.51 8.87 0.01
CA LEU A 204 -16.25 10.29 -0.24
C LEU A 204 -14.83 10.67 0.20
N SER A 205 -14.36 10.16 1.33
CA SER A 205 -12.99 10.39 1.81
C SER A 205 -11.95 9.81 0.87
N ILE A 206 -12.17 8.60 0.34
CA ILE A 206 -11.29 8.00 -0.68
C ILE A 206 -11.25 8.88 -1.92
N LEU A 207 -12.42 9.34 -2.41
CA LEU A 207 -12.51 10.18 -3.60
C LEU A 207 -11.79 11.53 -3.41
N GLN A 208 -11.99 12.17 -2.25
CA GLN A 208 -11.33 13.43 -1.90
C GLN A 208 -9.81 13.25 -1.79
N GLY A 209 -9.36 12.22 -1.08
CA GLY A 209 -7.95 11.88 -0.96
C GLY A 209 -7.33 11.62 -2.33
N PHE A 210 -8.02 10.87 -3.18
CA PHE A 210 -7.55 10.55 -4.53
C PHE A 210 -7.42 11.83 -5.37
N PHE A 211 -8.39 12.74 -5.28
CA PHE A 211 -8.34 14.02 -5.98
C PHE A 211 -7.17 14.88 -5.51
N ILE A 212 -6.96 15.01 -4.20
CA ILE A 212 -5.82 15.75 -3.63
C ILE A 212 -4.50 15.12 -4.06
N SER A 213 -4.41 13.79 -3.99
CA SER A 213 -3.25 13.02 -4.44
C SER A 213 -2.96 13.27 -5.92
N PHE A 214 -3.98 13.30 -6.77
CA PHE A 214 -3.86 13.59 -8.19
C PHE A 214 -3.37 15.02 -8.45
N VAL A 215 -3.90 16.01 -7.73
CA VAL A 215 -3.37 17.40 -7.78
C VAL A 215 -1.91 17.44 -7.34
N GLY A 216 -1.54 16.69 -6.29
CA GLY A 216 -0.15 16.56 -5.83
C GLY A 216 0.78 15.90 -6.85
N ILE A 217 0.28 14.92 -7.62
CA ILE A 217 0.99 14.33 -8.75
C ILE A 217 1.26 15.41 -9.80
N LEU A 218 0.25 16.18 -10.21
CA LEU A 218 0.40 17.24 -11.21
C LEU A 218 1.41 18.30 -10.74
N LEU A 219 1.32 18.70 -9.47
CA LEU A 219 2.27 19.61 -8.84
C LEU A 219 3.69 19.03 -8.87
N SER A 220 3.85 17.75 -8.54
CA SER A 220 5.16 17.08 -8.57
C SER A 220 5.75 17.00 -9.98
N VAL A 221 4.94 16.75 -11.01
CA VAL A 221 5.37 16.81 -12.42
C VAL A 221 5.83 18.23 -12.78
N LEU A 222 5.10 19.25 -12.34
CA LEU A 222 5.46 20.65 -12.57
C LEU A 222 6.81 21.00 -11.90
N PHE A 223 7.02 20.58 -10.65
CA PHE A 223 8.31 20.76 -9.97
C PHE A 223 9.45 19.98 -10.64
N SER A 224 9.16 18.78 -11.15
CA SER A 224 10.15 18.00 -11.91
C SER A 224 10.63 18.76 -13.15
N TYR A 225 9.78 19.54 -13.81
CA TYR A 225 10.17 20.36 -14.96
C TYR A 225 11.18 21.45 -14.57
N PHE A 226 10.96 22.15 -13.46
CA PHE A 226 11.91 23.14 -12.96
C PHE A 226 13.23 22.50 -12.53
N GLN A 227 13.16 21.30 -11.95
CA GLN A 227 14.33 20.57 -11.48
C GLN A 227 15.18 20.05 -12.65
N GLU A 228 14.58 19.51 -13.70
CA GLU A 228 15.28 19.09 -14.93
C GLU A 228 16.05 20.26 -15.56
N ARG A 229 15.45 21.46 -15.56
CA ARG A 229 16.09 22.68 -16.07
C ARG A 229 17.24 23.18 -15.18
N HIS A 230 17.20 22.91 -13.87
CA HIS A 230 18.26 23.25 -12.94
C HIS A 230 19.48 22.32 -13.07
N TYR A 231 19.26 21.03 -13.34
CA TYR A 231 20.34 20.07 -13.53
C TYR A 231 20.99 20.11 -14.93
N GLY A 232 20.35 20.72 -15.93
CA GLY A 232 20.93 20.91 -17.27
C GLY A 232 21.15 19.61 -18.05
N VAL A 233 20.45 18.53 -17.69
CA VAL A 233 20.55 17.21 -18.33
C VAL A 233 19.26 16.88 -19.08
N ASP A 234 19.37 16.48 -20.35
CA ASP A 234 18.23 16.02 -21.16
C ASP A 234 17.80 14.59 -20.78
N LEU A 235 17.04 14.46 -19.69
CA LEU A 235 16.47 13.17 -19.25
C LEU A 235 15.56 12.57 -20.33
N THR A 236 14.92 13.42 -21.14
CA THR A 236 14.07 12.97 -22.26
C THR A 236 14.86 12.19 -23.31
N ALA A 237 16.09 12.60 -23.65
CA ALA A 237 16.91 11.91 -24.64
C ALA A 237 17.31 10.50 -24.16
N GLY A 238 17.70 10.39 -22.87
CA GLY A 238 18.06 9.10 -22.26
C GLY A 238 16.89 8.11 -22.21
N ILE A 239 15.66 8.58 -21.98
CA ILE A 239 14.46 7.74 -21.98
C ILE A 239 14.10 7.29 -23.40
N GLN A 240 14.21 8.17 -24.40
CA GLN A 240 13.94 7.84 -25.80
C GLN A 240 14.93 6.80 -26.35
N GLU A 241 16.21 6.90 -25.96
CA GLU A 241 17.22 5.91 -26.33
C GLU A 241 16.89 4.51 -25.79
N GLN A 242 16.44 4.40 -24.53
CA GLN A 242 16.02 3.11 -23.96
C GLN A 242 14.76 2.57 -24.61
N LEU A 243 13.77 3.43 -24.89
CA LEU A 243 12.55 3.05 -25.61
C LEU A 243 12.86 2.49 -27.01
N ALA A 244 13.80 3.11 -27.73
CA ALA A 244 14.24 2.64 -29.05
C ALA A 244 14.91 1.25 -28.95
N LYS A 245 15.81 1.04 -27.98
CA LYS A 245 16.46 -0.26 -27.75
C LYS A 245 15.44 -1.37 -27.44
N ILE A 246 14.46 -1.10 -26.58
CA ILE A 246 13.41 -2.07 -26.23
C ILE A 246 12.54 -2.39 -27.46
N ALA A 247 12.18 -1.37 -28.27
CA ALA A 247 11.40 -1.56 -29.49
C ALA A 247 12.15 -2.41 -30.54
N GLU A 248 13.46 -2.18 -30.72
CA GLU A 248 14.30 -2.99 -31.60
C GLU A 248 14.41 -4.44 -31.13
N GLN A 249 14.61 -4.67 -29.83
CA GLN A 249 14.71 -6.02 -29.26
C GLN A 249 13.39 -6.79 -29.39
N LYS A 250 12.25 -6.12 -29.21
CA LYS A 250 10.91 -6.69 -29.43
C LYS A 250 10.67 -7.05 -30.90
N ASN A 251 11.11 -6.20 -31.83
CA ASN A 251 11.03 -6.46 -33.27
C ASN A 251 11.95 -7.62 -33.69
N ARG A 252 13.15 -7.74 -33.12
CA ARG A 252 14.05 -8.89 -33.34
C ARG A 252 13.45 -10.19 -32.82
N ARG A 253 12.84 -10.19 -31.62
CA ARG A 253 12.13 -11.37 -31.09
C ARG A 253 10.98 -11.80 -31.99
N ARG A 254 10.15 -10.86 -32.47
CA ARG A 254 9.05 -11.15 -33.40
C ARG A 254 9.52 -11.68 -34.76
N LYS A 255 10.64 -11.19 -35.29
CA LYS A 255 11.22 -11.71 -36.54
C LYS A 255 11.87 -13.09 -36.36
N GLY A 256 12.49 -13.37 -35.20
CA GLY A 256 13.11 -14.67 -34.91
C GLY A 256 12.11 -15.82 -34.66
N THR A 257 10.87 -15.53 -34.28
CA THR A 257 9.81 -16.56 -34.16
C THR A 257 9.13 -16.88 -35.50
N GLY A 258 9.36 -16.07 -36.54
CA GLY A 258 8.79 -16.26 -37.88
C GLY A 258 9.62 -17.13 -38.82
N THR A 259 10.87 -17.47 -38.47
CA THR A 259 11.80 -18.22 -39.34
C THR A 259 12.14 -19.64 -38.86
N HIS A 260 11.61 -20.09 -37.72
CA HIS A 260 11.84 -21.46 -37.23
C HIS A 260 10.65 -22.43 -37.36
N SER A 261 9.59 -22.04 -38.08
CA SER A 261 8.51 -22.95 -38.45
C SER A 261 8.58 -23.31 -39.95
N ASN A 262 9.69 -23.89 -40.39
CA ASN A 262 9.76 -24.64 -41.66
C ASN A 262 11.06 -25.45 -41.86
N SER A 263 11.61 -26.04 -40.79
CA SER A 263 12.77 -26.95 -40.91
C SER A 263 12.75 -28.03 -39.84
N ALA A 264 11.65 -28.77 -39.75
CA ALA A 264 11.61 -30.07 -39.10
C ALA A 264 10.69 -31.00 -39.93
N CYS A 265 11.02 -31.09 -41.21
CA CYS A 265 10.71 -32.24 -42.05
C CYS A 265 12.06 -32.93 -42.28
N PHE A 266 12.06 -34.26 -42.15
CA PHE A 266 13.14 -35.23 -42.31
C PHE A 266 13.75 -35.82 -41.02
N LEU A 267 13.33 -37.08 -40.85
CA LEU A 267 13.90 -38.23 -40.12
C LEU A 267 13.62 -38.31 -38.62
#